data_AF-A0A357M4G1-F1
#
_entry.id   AF-A0A357M4G1-F1
#
_cell.length_a   1.000
_cell.length_b   1.000
_cell.length_c   1.000
_cell.angle_alpha   90.00
_cell.angle_beta   90.00
_cell.angle_gamma   90.00
#
_symmetry.space_group_name_H-M   'P 1'
#
loop_
_entity.id
_entity.type
_entity.pdbx_description
1 polymer ?
#
loop_
_entity_poly.entity_id
_entity_poly.type
_entity_poly.pdbx_seq_one_letter_code
_entity_poly.pdbx_strand_id
1 'polypeptide(L)'
;MESEQWNHDQHSEEIEAMCRSKAEEFRLLGYEYVTSKDIWDCISRNYDKDGMPPLHKLVNDIYSLKANSYMTYLTLAAYRGLN
;
A
#
# COMPACT_ATOMS: atom_id res chain seq x y z
N MET A 1 9.14 -5.80 21.86
CA MET A 1 8.50 -5.66 20.54
C MET A 1 7.94 -4.26 20.52
N GLU A 2 8.75 -3.33 20.01
CA GLU A 2 8.35 -1.94 19.84
C GLU A 2 7.33 -1.94 18.70
N SER A 3 6.05 -1.84 19.05
CA SER A 3 4.99 -1.58 18.09
C SER A 3 5.31 -0.25 17.42
N GLU A 4 5.67 -0.29 16.14
CA GLU A 4 5.98 0.90 15.33
C GLU A 4 4.86 1.92 15.50
N GLN A 5 5.18 2.95 16.26
CA GLN A 5 4.32 4.08 16.55
C GLN A 5 4.09 4.79 15.22
N TRP A 6 2.90 4.64 14.63
CA TRP A 6 2.50 5.40 13.45
C TRP A 6 2.54 6.88 13.83
N ASN A 7 3.55 7.60 13.32
CA ASN A 7 3.66 9.03 13.52
C ASN A 7 2.47 9.67 12.80
N HIS A 8 1.62 10.37 13.55
CA HIS A 8 0.38 10.95 13.04
C HIS A 8 0.72 12.20 12.23
N ASP A 9 1.38 12.01 11.09
CA ASP A 9 1.66 13.07 10.15
C ASP A 9 0.34 13.60 9.59
N GLN A 10 0.24 14.90 9.35
CA GLN A 10 -0.96 15.55 8.82
C GLN A 10 -1.50 14.90 7.53
N HIS A 11 -0.65 14.19 6.79
CA HIS A 11 -1.00 13.48 5.55
C HIS A 11 -1.38 12.00 5.75
N SER A 12 -1.24 11.47 6.95
CA SER A 12 -1.47 10.05 7.28
C SER A 12 -2.93 9.63 6.98
N GLU A 13 -3.90 10.45 7.38
CA GLU A 13 -5.33 10.21 7.12
C GLU A 13 -5.68 10.28 5.64
N GLU A 14 -5.12 11.25 4.91
CA GLU A 14 -5.33 11.41 3.46
C GLU A 14 -4.78 10.20 2.69
N ILE A 15 -3.58 9.75 3.05
CA ILE A 15 -2.94 8.57 2.47
C ILE A 15 -3.76 7.32 2.75
N GLU A 16 -4.22 7.13 3.98
CA GLU A 16 -5.09 6.01 4.32
C GLU A 16 -6.39 6.03 3.51
N ALA A 17 -7.01 7.20 3.33
CA ALA A 17 -8.20 7.37 2.51
C ALA A 17 -7.96 7.00 1.04
N MET A 18 -6.82 7.41 0.46
CA MET A 18 -6.43 7.03 -0.90
C MET A 18 -6.19 5.52 -1.03
N CYS A 19 -5.49 4.91 -0.08
CA CYS A 19 -5.29 3.46 -0.04
C CYS A 19 -6.61 2.70 0.09
N ARG A 20 -7.56 3.20 0.90
CA ARG A 20 -8.91 2.63 1.04
C ARG A 20 -9.67 2.69 -0.28
N SER A 21 -9.66 3.85 -0.95
CA SER A 21 -10.28 4.04 -2.26
C SER A 21 -9.71 3.08 -3.31
N LYS A 22 -8.38 2.89 -3.35
CA LYS A 22 -7.75 1.92 -4.25
C LYS A 22 -8.09 0.46 -3.90
N ALA A 23 -8.18 0.13 -2.61
CA ALA A 23 -8.60 -1.20 -2.18
C ALA A 23 -10.03 -1.51 -2.61
N GLU A 24 -10.95 -0.55 -2.51
CA GLU A 24 -12.32 -0.67 -3.02
C GLU A 24 -12.35 -0.91 -4.53
N GLU A 25 -11.55 -0.18 -5.31
CA GLU A 25 -11.39 -0.42 -6.75
C GLU A 25 -10.94 -1.87 -7.02
N PHE A 26 -9.97 -2.39 -6.28
CA PHE A 26 -9.51 -3.77 -6.45
C PHE A 26 -10.57 -4.79 -6.07
N ARG A 27 -11.35 -4.54 -5.02
CA ARG A 27 -12.50 -5.39 -4.68
C ARG A 27 -13.53 -5.44 -5.80
N LEU A 28 -13.81 -4.30 -6.46
CA LEU A 28 -14.70 -4.25 -7.64
C LEU A 28 -14.15 -5.08 -8.82
N LEU A 29 -12.83 -5.25 -8.90
CA LEU A 29 -12.16 -6.11 -9.90
C LEU A 29 -12.08 -7.59 -9.49
N GLY A 30 -12.66 -7.98 -8.33
CA GLY A 30 -12.70 -9.35 -7.84
C GLY A 30 -11.64 -9.71 -6.79
N TYR A 31 -10.85 -8.74 -6.31
CA TYR A 31 -9.88 -8.97 -5.23
C TYR A 31 -10.55 -8.70 -3.86
N GLU A 32 -11.43 -9.62 -3.45
CA GLU A 32 -12.40 -9.41 -2.36
C GLU A 32 -11.79 -9.01 -1.00
N TYR A 33 -10.59 -9.51 -0.68
CA TYR A 33 -9.98 -9.36 0.65
C TYR A 33 -8.92 -8.25 0.76
N VAL A 34 -8.70 -7.47 -0.30
CA VAL A 34 -7.68 -6.40 -0.27
C VAL A 34 -8.05 -5.34 0.75
N THR A 35 -7.10 -4.92 1.58
CA THR A 35 -7.25 -3.85 2.58
C THR A 35 -6.45 -2.61 2.20
N SER A 36 -6.76 -1.45 2.82
CA SER A 36 -5.94 -0.24 2.68
C SER A 36 -4.49 -0.48 3.11
N LYS A 37 -4.29 -1.29 4.15
CA LYS A 37 -2.96 -1.70 4.60
C LYS A 37 -2.21 -2.49 3.54
N ASP A 38 -2.86 -3.42 2.84
CA ASP A 38 -2.20 -4.20 1.78
C ASP A 38 -1.74 -3.29 0.63
N ILE A 39 -2.54 -2.27 0.28
CA ILE A 39 -2.17 -1.27 -0.72
C ILE A 39 -0.96 -0.47 -0.23
N TRP A 40 -0.99 0.01 1.02
CA TRP A 40 0.11 0.77 1.60
C TRP A 40 1.40 -0.05 1.62
N ASP A 41 1.39 -1.26 2.16
CA ASP A 41 2.55 -2.14 2.25
C ASP A 41 3.11 -2.49 0.85
N CYS A 42 2.23 -2.62 -0.15
CA CYS A 42 2.65 -2.83 -1.54
C CYS A 42 3.38 -1.62 -2.14
N ILE A 43 3.00 -0.39 -1.77
CA ILE A 43 3.58 0.86 -2.29
C ILE A 43 4.81 1.29 -1.51
N SER A 44 4.74 1.26 -0.17
CA SER A 44 5.78 1.77 0.74
C SER A 44 7.12 1.06 0.55
N ARG A 45 7.11 -0.22 0.17
CA ARG A 45 8.32 -1.01 -0.14
C ARG A 45 9.22 -0.36 -1.20
N ASN A 46 8.66 0.46 -2.08
CA ASN A 46 9.41 1.15 -3.13
C ASN A 46 10.29 2.28 -2.55
N TYR A 47 10.07 2.61 -1.27
CA TYR A 47 10.69 3.73 -0.57
C TYR A 47 11.54 3.28 0.63
N ASP A 48 11.64 1.97 0.91
CA ASP A 48 12.42 1.42 2.03
C ASP A 48 13.90 1.87 2.01
N LYS A 49 14.45 2.11 0.82
CA LYS A 49 15.87 2.50 0.63
C LYS A 49 16.07 4.00 0.50
N ASP A 50 15.18 4.67 -0.23
CA ASP A 50 15.36 6.06 -0.66
C ASP A 50 14.56 7.06 0.21
N GLY A 51 13.74 6.56 1.13
CA GLY A 51 12.86 7.37 1.97
C GLY A 51 11.57 7.81 1.28
N MET A 52 10.68 8.44 2.04
CA MET A 52 9.37 8.85 1.55
C MET A 52 9.46 9.86 0.39
N PRO A 53 8.70 9.65 -0.70
CA PRO A 53 8.69 10.57 -1.82
C PRO A 53 7.85 11.82 -1.51
N PRO A 54 7.92 12.86 -2.37
CA PRO A 54 6.95 13.94 -2.35
C PRO A 54 5.50 13.44 -2.57
N LEU A 55 4.53 14.13 -1.98
CA LEU A 55 3.11 13.73 -1.99
C LEU A 55 2.56 13.46 -3.40
N HIS A 56 2.87 14.30 -4.40
CA HIS A 56 2.35 14.11 -5.76
C HIS A 56 2.81 12.78 -6.39
N LYS A 57 4.02 12.31 -6.05
CA LYS A 57 4.53 11.02 -6.51
C LYS A 57 3.84 9.89 -5.76
N LEU A 58 3.64 10.01 -4.46
CA LEU A 58 2.91 9.03 -3.67
C LEU A 58 1.47 8.85 -4.15
N VAL A 59 0.75 9.95 -4.40
CA VAL A 59 -0.60 9.96 -4.98
C VAL A 59 -0.61 9.23 -6.33
N ASN A 60 0.33 9.55 -7.22
CA ASN A 60 0.46 8.88 -8.50
C ASN A 60 0.73 7.37 -8.34
N ASP A 61 1.63 6.99 -7.45
CA ASP A 61 2.02 5.59 -7.26
C ASP A 61 0.87 4.76 -6.67
N ILE A 62 0.04 5.34 -5.77
CA ILE A 62 -1.19 4.71 -5.28
C ILE A 62 -2.20 4.52 -6.42
N TYR A 63 -2.55 5.60 -7.13
CA TYR A 63 -3.64 5.52 -8.11
C TYR A 63 -3.26 4.82 -9.42
N SER A 64 -1.97 4.77 -9.76
CA SER A 64 -1.45 4.03 -10.91
C SER A 64 -1.13 2.55 -10.61
N LEU A 65 -1.29 2.10 -9.36
CA LEU A 65 -1.09 0.70 -8.98
C LEU A 65 -2.02 -0.22 -9.78
N LYS A 66 -1.40 -1.16 -10.50
CA LYS A 66 -2.11 -2.16 -11.31
C LYS A 66 -2.34 -3.44 -10.52
N ALA A 67 -3.48 -4.09 -10.74
CA ALA A 67 -3.83 -5.37 -10.14
C ALA A 67 -2.74 -6.45 -10.34
N ASN A 68 -2.14 -6.52 -11.53
CA ASN A 68 -1.05 -7.46 -11.80
C ASN A 68 0.18 -7.21 -10.91
N SER A 69 0.57 -5.94 -10.72
CA SER A 69 1.69 -5.58 -9.84
C SER A 69 1.42 -5.95 -8.38
N TYR A 70 0.17 -5.79 -7.96
CA TYR A 70 -0.31 -6.21 -6.65
C TYR A 70 -0.35 -7.74 -6.49
N MET A 71 -0.70 -8.48 -7.54
CA MET A 71 -0.61 -9.95 -7.49
C MET A 71 0.83 -10.46 -7.42
N THR A 72 1.75 -9.81 -8.15
CA THR A 72 3.18 -10.09 -8.00
C THR A 72 3.65 -9.80 -6.57
N TYR A 73 3.18 -8.71 -5.96
CA TYR A 73 3.45 -8.42 -4.55
C TYR A 73 2.99 -9.56 -3.63
N LEU A 74 1.72 -9.95 -3.69
CA LEU A 74 1.16 -11.00 -2.84
C LEU A 74 1.89 -12.34 -3.02
N THR A 75 2.23 -12.67 -4.27
CA THR A 75 3.01 -13.86 -4.59
C THR A 75 4.37 -13.83 -3.89
N LEU A 76 5.10 -12.71 -3.99
CA LEU A 76 6.40 -12.55 -3.32
C LEU A 76 6.27 -12.54 -1.79
N ALA A 77 5.24 -11.92 -1.24
CA ALA A 77 4.97 -11.91 0.19
C ALA A 77 4.71 -13.32 0.73
N ALA A 78 3.92 -14.13 0.00
CA ALA A 78 3.68 -15.52 0.34
C ALA A 78 4.97 -16.36 0.35
N TYR A 79 5.87 -16.14 -0.63
CA TYR A 79 7.18 -16.80 -0.65
C TYR A 79 8.12 -16.36 0.47
N ARG A 80 8.03 -15.10 0.91
CA ARG A 80 8.85 -14.56 2.01
C ARG A 80 8.41 -15.08 3.38
N GLY A 81 7.26 -15.72 3.47
CA GLY A 81 6.78 -16.38 4.68
C GLY A 81 5.87 -15.48 5.50
N LEU A 82 4.58 -15.80 5.44
CA LEU A 82 3.69 -15.67 6.59
C LEU A 82 4.25 -16.55 7.73
N ASN A 83 4.88 -15.90 8.71
CA ASN A 83 4.83 -16.19 10.14
C ASN A 83 5.28 -14.95 10.91
#